data_AF-A0A3D5UKT3-F1
#
_entry.id   AF-A0A3D5UKT3-F1
#
_cell.length_a   1.000
_cell.length_b   1.000
_cell.length_c   1.000
_cell.angle_alpha   90.00
_cell.angle_beta   90.00
_cell.angle_gamma   90.00
#
_symmetry.space_group_name_H-M   'P 1'
#
loop_
_entity.id
_entity.type
_entity.pdbx_description
1 polymer ?
#
loop_
_entity_poly.entity_id
_entity_poly.type
_entity_poly.pdbx_seq_one_letter_code
_entity_poly.pdbx_strand_id
1 'polypeptide(L)'
;MKGLLIKDFYLLANQKQMIFLLPIMFLLFAFVMDNPIFMINYLTIFIGLFSMSTISYDEFDNGYPYLFSLPVDAGIYVKEKYLFSTMLVVMVNLLSVGGTYLIGLINSSTYTASEILVTGGISILLALVFLSFGLPIQLKFGAEKGRLALLLVFLVLFAAVYLTVRFLLNEMQLSMTEFLGAVEEWSSALLVIGGIAIGIVFFTLSFFISLKIMGNKEF
;
A
#
# COMPACT_ATOMS: atom_id res chain seq x y z
N MET A 1 -22.64 -1.54 -3.58
CA MET A 1 -21.19 -1.58 -3.90
C MET A 1 -20.82 -0.81 -5.17
N LYS A 2 -21.38 -1.13 -6.36
CA LYS A 2 -20.99 -0.46 -7.62
C LYS A 2 -21.02 1.08 -7.57
N GLY A 3 -22.06 1.67 -6.96
CA GLY A 3 -22.17 3.13 -6.82
C GLY A 3 -21.06 3.77 -5.99
N LEU A 4 -20.62 3.11 -4.92
CA LEU A 4 -19.51 3.58 -4.08
C LEU A 4 -18.17 3.56 -4.84
N LEU A 5 -17.90 2.46 -5.57
CA LEU A 5 -16.70 2.37 -6.40
C LEU A 5 -16.68 3.46 -7.48
N ILE A 6 -17.79 3.67 -8.18
CA ILE A 6 -17.90 4.73 -9.20
C ILE A 6 -17.65 6.09 -8.56
N LYS A 7 -18.25 6.38 -7.41
CA LYS A 7 -18.01 7.62 -6.65
C LYS A 7 -16.53 7.80 -6.34
N ASP A 8 -15.88 6.77 -5.81
CA ASP A 8 -14.46 6.81 -5.46
C ASP A 8 -13.56 7.04 -6.69
N PHE A 9 -13.84 6.40 -7.83
CA PHE A 9 -13.14 6.69 -9.09
C PHE A 9 -13.36 8.11 -9.59
N TYR A 10 -14.58 8.66 -9.47
CA TYR A 10 -14.85 10.05 -9.82
C TYR A 10 -14.12 11.04 -8.89
N LEU A 11 -14.02 10.73 -7.60
CA LEU A 11 -13.25 11.53 -6.65
C LEU A 11 -11.76 11.57 -7.04
N LEU A 12 -11.17 10.42 -7.42
CA LEU A 12 -9.80 10.41 -7.95
C LEU A 12 -9.69 11.22 -9.24
N ALA A 13 -10.64 11.05 -10.16
CA ALA A 13 -10.65 11.74 -11.44
C ALA A 13 -10.72 13.27 -11.28
N ASN A 14 -11.38 13.74 -10.22
CA ASN A 14 -11.48 15.16 -9.92
C ASN A 14 -10.22 15.71 -9.22
N GLN A 15 -9.38 14.86 -8.64
CA GLN A 15 -8.08 15.24 -8.08
C GLN A 15 -7.02 15.40 -9.16
N LYS A 16 -7.19 16.43 -9.99
CA LYS A 16 -6.33 16.75 -11.15
C LYS A 16 -4.83 16.78 -10.79
N GLN A 17 -4.48 17.35 -9.63
CA GLN A 17 -3.09 17.41 -9.17
C GLN A 17 -2.43 16.02 -9.13
N MET A 18 -3.15 15.00 -8.68
CA MET A 18 -2.61 13.65 -8.55
C MET A 18 -2.54 12.91 -9.89
N ILE A 19 -3.52 13.10 -10.78
CA ILE A 19 -3.47 12.56 -12.15
C ILE A 19 -2.28 13.13 -12.92
N PHE A 20 -1.94 14.40 -12.72
CA PHE A 20 -0.76 14.99 -13.34
C PHE A 20 0.56 14.61 -12.64
N LEU A 21 0.54 14.43 -11.32
CA LEU A 21 1.76 14.10 -10.56
C LEU A 21 2.30 12.70 -10.88
N LEU A 22 1.44 11.69 -11.04
CA LEU A 22 1.85 10.31 -11.36
C LEU A 22 2.76 10.22 -12.61
N PRO A 23 2.37 10.72 -13.80
CA PRO A 23 3.21 10.67 -14.99
C PRO A 23 4.44 11.58 -14.88
N ILE A 24 4.38 12.69 -14.14
CA ILE A 24 5.57 13.52 -13.90
C ILE A 24 6.60 12.75 -13.08
N MET A 25 6.17 12.07 -12.01
CA MET A 25 7.03 11.22 -11.19
C MET A 25 7.59 10.05 -11.99
N PHE A 26 6.76 9.44 -12.84
CA PHE A 26 7.20 8.42 -13.78
C PHE A 26 8.37 8.92 -14.65
N LEU A 27 8.20 10.06 -15.32
CA LEU A 27 9.24 10.63 -16.18
C LEU A 27 10.51 11.01 -15.41
N LEU A 28 10.35 11.56 -14.20
CA LEU A 28 11.47 11.97 -13.36
C LEU A 28 12.33 10.77 -12.97
N PHE A 29 11.73 9.68 -12.47
CA PHE A 29 12.50 8.50 -12.08
C PHE A 29 13.06 7.73 -13.28
N ALA A 30 12.31 7.69 -14.39
CA ALA A 30 12.73 6.98 -15.59
C ALA A 30 13.89 7.66 -16.31
N PHE A 31 13.88 8.99 -16.46
CA PHE A 31 14.80 9.70 -17.34
C PHE A 31 15.76 10.64 -16.61
N VAL A 32 15.37 11.21 -15.47
CA VAL A 32 16.22 12.16 -14.73
C VAL A 32 17.11 11.43 -13.73
N MET A 33 16.56 10.44 -13.01
CA MET A 33 17.31 9.67 -12.01
C MET A 33 17.91 8.38 -12.55
N ASP A 34 17.64 8.04 -13.83
CA ASP A 34 18.10 6.81 -14.49
C ASP A 34 17.84 5.53 -13.67
N ASN A 35 16.72 5.51 -12.93
CA ASN A 35 16.34 4.39 -12.06
C ASN A 35 14.85 4.04 -12.24
N PRO A 36 14.49 3.40 -13.36
CA PRO A 36 13.11 3.05 -13.66
C PRO A 36 12.58 1.88 -12.79
N ILE A 37 13.45 1.14 -12.08
CA ILE A 37 13.02 0.13 -11.10
C ILE A 37 12.46 0.80 -9.84
N PHE A 38 13.10 1.87 -9.36
CA PHE A 38 12.65 2.60 -8.17
C PHE A 38 11.23 3.15 -8.34
N MET A 39 10.89 3.56 -9.56
CA MET A 39 9.58 4.03 -9.95
C MET A 39 8.45 3.04 -9.61
N ILE A 40 8.68 1.73 -9.80
CA ILE A 40 7.68 0.68 -9.51
C ILE A 40 7.29 0.74 -8.03
N ASN A 41 8.28 0.77 -7.14
CA ASN A 41 8.06 0.86 -5.70
C ASN A 41 7.35 2.16 -5.32
N TYR A 42 7.85 3.28 -5.85
CA TYR A 42 7.32 4.60 -5.51
C TYR A 42 5.85 4.76 -5.91
N LEU A 43 5.51 4.52 -7.18
CA LEU A 43 4.15 4.72 -7.69
C LEU A 43 3.15 3.76 -7.02
N THR A 44 3.56 2.51 -6.76
CA THR A 44 2.71 1.50 -6.11
C THR A 44 2.37 1.85 -4.66
N ILE A 45 3.36 2.30 -3.88
CA ILE A 45 3.11 2.71 -2.50
C ILE A 45 2.33 4.03 -2.47
N PHE A 46 2.70 4.98 -3.34
CA PHE A 46 2.07 6.29 -3.43
C PHE A 46 0.57 6.18 -3.74
N ILE A 47 0.17 5.34 -4.70
CA ILE A 47 -1.25 5.14 -5.02
C ILE A 47 -2.03 4.53 -3.84
N GLY A 48 -1.40 3.64 -3.05
CA GLY A 48 -2.03 3.04 -1.87
C GLY A 48 -2.27 4.05 -0.75
N LEU A 49 -1.31 4.96 -0.53
CA LEU A 49 -1.51 6.09 0.39
C LEU A 49 -2.57 7.06 -0.13
N PHE A 50 -2.66 7.22 -1.44
CA PHE A 50 -3.65 8.09 -2.04
C PHE A 50 -5.06 7.51 -2.00
N SER A 51 -5.23 6.21 -2.14
CA SER A 51 -6.55 5.56 -2.05
C SER A 51 -7.19 5.78 -0.68
N MET A 52 -6.39 5.82 0.38
CA MET A 52 -6.81 6.19 1.73
C MET A 52 -7.42 7.59 1.80
N SER A 53 -7.02 8.53 0.95
CA SER A 53 -7.59 9.89 0.96
C SER A 53 -9.09 9.90 0.67
N THR A 54 -9.65 8.91 -0.04
CA THR A 54 -11.10 8.86 -0.31
C THR A 54 -11.92 8.67 0.96
N ILE A 55 -11.36 8.02 1.99
CA ILE A 55 -12.00 7.91 3.31
C ILE A 55 -12.06 9.29 3.98
N SER A 56 -11.00 10.09 3.85
CA SER A 56 -10.97 11.46 4.38
C SER A 56 -12.01 12.36 3.72
N TYR A 57 -12.25 12.18 2.41
CA TYR A 57 -13.30 12.91 1.70
C TYR A 57 -14.71 12.49 2.12
N ASP A 58 -14.92 11.21 2.43
CA ASP A 58 -16.21 10.71 2.94
C ASP A 58 -16.53 11.22 4.35
N GLU A 59 -15.51 11.54 5.14
CA GLU A 59 -15.64 12.10 6.48
C GLU A 59 -15.71 13.64 6.49
N PHE A 60 -15.27 14.29 5.40
CA PHE A 60 -15.24 15.74 5.29
C PHE A 60 -16.62 16.35 5.58
N ASP A 61 -16.64 17.42 6.39
CA ASP A 61 -17.87 18.08 6.87
C ASP A 61 -18.92 17.12 7.49
N ASN A 62 -18.49 16.07 8.19
CA ASN A 62 -19.36 15.03 8.74
C ASN A 62 -20.19 14.32 7.65
N GLY A 63 -19.55 13.94 6.54
CA GLY A 63 -20.21 13.23 5.44
C GLY A 63 -20.74 11.83 5.78
N TYR A 64 -20.30 11.21 6.87
CA TYR A 64 -20.74 9.85 7.25
C TYR A 64 -22.25 9.73 7.55
N PRO A 65 -22.87 10.59 8.38
CA PRO A 65 -24.32 10.61 8.55
C PRO A 65 -25.10 10.65 7.23
N TYR A 66 -24.64 11.44 6.25
CA TYR A 66 -25.26 11.48 4.92
C TYR A 66 -25.02 10.18 4.15
N LEU A 67 -23.80 9.65 4.15
CA LEU A 67 -23.44 8.40 3.47
C LEU A 67 -24.24 7.21 4.00
N PHE A 68 -24.43 7.12 5.31
CA PHE A 68 -25.16 6.03 5.97
C PHE A 68 -26.68 6.29 6.07
N SER A 69 -27.16 7.45 5.60
CA SER A 69 -28.59 7.64 5.31
C SER A 69 -29.02 6.94 4.02
N LEU A 70 -28.06 6.62 3.14
CA LEU A 70 -28.27 5.78 1.97
C LEU A 70 -28.39 4.30 2.40
N PRO A 71 -29.01 3.41 1.60
CA PRO A 71 -29.11 1.98 1.89
C PRO A 71 -27.76 1.27 1.70
N VAL A 72 -26.77 1.64 2.52
CA VAL A 72 -25.39 1.16 2.50
C VAL A 72 -25.01 0.75 3.90
N ASP A 73 -24.77 -0.54 4.11
CA ASP A 73 -24.29 -1.04 5.40
C ASP A 73 -22.80 -0.68 5.63
N ALA A 74 -22.44 -0.48 6.89
CA ALA A 74 -21.05 -0.27 7.33
C ALA A 74 -20.10 -1.38 6.82
N GLY A 75 -20.55 -2.63 6.80
CA GLY A 75 -19.76 -3.75 6.27
C GLY A 75 -19.56 -3.70 4.75
N ILE A 76 -20.54 -3.17 4.01
CA ILE A 76 -20.43 -2.96 2.56
C ILE A 76 -19.43 -1.85 2.26
N TYR A 77 -19.43 -0.78 3.07
CA TYR A 77 -18.45 0.30 2.99
C TYR A 77 -17.02 -0.19 3.20
N VAL A 78 -16.75 -0.97 4.26
CA VAL A 78 -15.41 -1.52 4.53
C VAL A 78 -14.95 -2.42 3.36
N LYS A 79 -15.80 -3.33 2.88
CA LYS A 79 -15.48 -4.19 1.72
C LYS A 79 -15.11 -3.37 0.49
N GLU A 80 -15.84 -2.29 0.25
CA GLU A 80 -15.59 -1.43 -0.88
C GLU A 80 -14.25 -0.71 -0.78
N LYS A 81 -13.89 -0.12 0.37
CA LYS A 81 -12.61 0.57 0.54
C LYS A 81 -11.39 -0.35 0.40
N TYR A 82 -11.49 -1.57 0.91
CA TYR A 82 -10.44 -2.58 0.74
C TYR A 82 -10.30 -3.00 -0.72
N LEU A 83 -11.42 -3.25 -1.41
CA LEU A 83 -11.43 -3.61 -2.82
C LEU A 83 -10.89 -2.49 -3.70
N PHE A 84 -11.35 -1.25 -3.48
CA PHE A 84 -10.94 -0.07 -4.22
C PHE A 84 -9.44 0.19 -4.07
N SER A 85 -8.93 0.22 -2.84
CA SER A 85 -7.51 0.44 -2.58
C SER A 85 -6.63 -0.63 -3.21
N THR A 86 -7.03 -1.90 -3.11
CA THR A 86 -6.28 -3.01 -3.72
C THR A 86 -6.31 -2.94 -5.24
N MET A 87 -7.48 -2.64 -5.83
CA MET A 87 -7.64 -2.51 -7.28
C MET A 87 -6.74 -1.41 -7.83
N LEU A 88 -6.69 -0.24 -7.19
CA LEU A 88 -5.80 0.85 -7.59
C LEU A 88 -4.32 0.49 -7.50
N VAL A 89 -3.91 -0.13 -6.39
CA VAL A 89 -2.52 -0.59 -6.18
C VAL A 89 -2.11 -1.53 -7.31
N VAL A 90 -2.94 -2.54 -7.61
CA VAL A 90 -2.65 -3.51 -8.68
C VAL A 90 -2.62 -2.83 -10.05
N MET A 91 -3.57 -1.95 -10.36
CA MET A 91 -3.61 -1.26 -11.65
C MET A 91 -2.38 -0.39 -11.88
N VAL A 92 -2.02 0.47 -10.92
CA VAL A 92 -0.85 1.35 -11.06
C VAL A 92 0.46 0.56 -11.02
N ASN A 93 0.53 -0.53 -10.25
CA ASN A 93 1.70 -1.41 -10.27
C ASN A 93 1.91 -2.04 -11.66
N LEU A 94 0.85 -2.59 -12.26
CA LEU A 94 0.93 -3.18 -13.61
C LEU A 94 1.34 -2.13 -14.65
N LEU A 95 0.80 -0.91 -14.57
CA LEU A 95 1.22 0.19 -15.43
C LEU A 95 2.69 0.57 -15.22
N SER A 96 3.16 0.56 -13.98
CA SER A 96 4.55 0.88 -13.64
C SER A 96 5.51 -0.20 -14.13
N VAL A 97 5.20 -1.48 -13.90
CA VAL A 97 5.95 -2.63 -14.40
C VAL A 97 6.02 -2.63 -15.92
N GLY A 98 4.88 -2.43 -16.59
CA GLY A 98 4.82 -2.33 -18.05
C GLY A 98 5.63 -1.14 -18.59
N GLY A 99 5.52 0.03 -17.95
CA GLY A 99 6.29 1.21 -18.30
C GLY A 99 7.80 1.02 -18.15
N THR A 100 8.26 0.46 -17.02
CA THR A 100 9.67 0.13 -16.79
C THR A 100 10.19 -0.88 -17.82
N TYR A 101 9.40 -1.91 -18.14
CA TYR A 101 9.76 -2.89 -19.16
C TYR A 101 9.93 -2.26 -20.54
N LEU A 102 9.00 -1.37 -20.95
CA LEU A 102 9.07 -0.66 -22.23
C LEU A 102 10.29 0.26 -22.32
N ILE A 103 10.62 1.00 -21.24
CA ILE A 103 11.83 1.82 -21.18
C ILE A 103 13.08 0.95 -21.31
N GLY A 104 13.09 -0.22 -20.68
CA GLY A 104 14.20 -1.15 -20.75
C GLY A 104 14.51 -1.65 -22.15
N LEU A 105 13.48 -1.82 -22.99
CA LEU A 105 13.64 -2.15 -24.41
C LEU A 105 14.25 -1.01 -25.22
N ILE A 106 13.99 0.25 -24.85
CA ILE A 106 14.47 1.44 -25.58
C ILE A 106 15.92 1.76 -25.20
N ASN A 107 16.22 1.72 -23.89
CA ASN A 107 17.51 2.18 -23.34
C ASN A 107 18.53 1.05 -23.19
N SER A 108 18.23 -0.18 -23.62
CA SER A 108 19.06 -1.38 -23.35
C SER A 108 19.38 -1.50 -21.86
N SER A 109 18.33 -1.46 -21.03
CA SER A 109 18.48 -1.43 -19.57
C SER A 109 19.31 -2.59 -19.03
N THR A 110 20.00 -2.32 -17.93
CA THR A 110 20.74 -3.31 -17.13
C THR A 110 19.85 -4.33 -16.42
N TYR A 111 18.54 -4.08 -16.30
CA TYR A 111 17.63 -4.91 -15.50
C TYR A 111 16.98 -6.04 -16.30
N THR A 112 16.94 -7.22 -15.68
CA THR A 112 16.28 -8.40 -16.23
C THR A 112 14.77 -8.35 -16.04
N ALA A 113 14.00 -9.01 -16.91
CA ALA A 113 12.55 -9.12 -16.76
C ALA A 113 12.15 -9.75 -15.41
N SER A 114 12.96 -10.68 -14.90
CA SER A 114 12.79 -11.28 -13.57
C SER A 114 12.91 -10.25 -12.44
N GLU A 115 13.89 -9.35 -12.49
CA GLU A 115 14.08 -8.32 -11.46
C GLU A 115 12.91 -7.34 -11.42
N ILE A 116 12.40 -6.94 -12.59
CA ILE A 116 11.25 -6.04 -12.71
C ILE A 116 10.00 -6.70 -12.09
N LEU A 117 9.75 -7.97 -12.38
CA LEU A 117 8.59 -8.71 -11.85
C LEU A 117 8.70 -8.95 -10.34
N VAL A 118 9.88 -9.35 -9.86
CA VAL A 118 10.16 -9.53 -8.42
C VAL A 118 9.95 -8.20 -7.70
N THR A 119 10.48 -7.11 -8.23
CA THR A 119 10.27 -5.76 -7.68
C THR A 119 8.79 -5.44 -7.62
N GLY A 120 8.04 -5.62 -8.71
CA GLY A 120 6.59 -5.37 -8.74
C GLY A 120 5.82 -6.17 -7.67
N GLY A 121 6.16 -7.45 -7.50
CA GLY A 121 5.60 -8.30 -6.45
C GLY A 121 5.89 -7.80 -5.04
N ILE A 122 7.15 -7.41 -4.76
CA ILE A 122 7.55 -6.81 -3.49
C ILE A 122 6.84 -5.46 -3.26
N SER A 123 6.67 -4.64 -4.29
CA SER A 123 5.97 -3.36 -4.17
C SER A 123 4.50 -3.53 -3.79
N ILE A 124 3.79 -4.49 -4.43
CA ILE A 124 2.40 -4.83 -4.07
C ILE A 124 2.33 -5.28 -2.62
N LEU A 125 3.26 -6.14 -2.22
CA LEU A 125 3.35 -6.65 -0.87
C LEU A 125 3.46 -5.56 0.18
N LEU A 126 4.42 -4.66 -0.02
CA LEU A 126 4.63 -3.52 0.87
C LEU A 126 3.36 -2.65 0.91
N ALA A 127 2.76 -2.35 -0.25
CA ALA A 127 1.53 -1.56 -0.33
C ALA A 127 0.36 -2.23 0.43
N LEU A 128 0.20 -3.56 0.34
CA LEU A 128 -0.83 -4.29 1.09
C LEU A 128 -0.59 -4.23 2.60
N VAL A 129 0.66 -4.35 3.06
CA VAL A 129 1.01 -4.18 4.48
C VAL A 129 0.68 -2.76 4.94
N PHE A 130 1.05 -1.74 4.16
CA PHE A 130 0.68 -0.35 4.44
C PHE A 130 -0.83 -0.16 4.53
N LEU A 131 -1.60 -0.71 3.58
CA LEU A 131 -3.07 -0.66 3.59
C LEU A 131 -3.66 -1.38 4.81
N SER A 132 -3.06 -2.50 5.23
CA SER A 132 -3.50 -3.29 6.40
C SER A 132 -3.37 -2.53 7.71
N PHE A 133 -2.45 -1.57 7.82
CA PHE A 133 -2.40 -0.70 9.00
C PHE A 133 -3.22 0.57 8.78
N GLY A 134 -3.13 1.18 7.59
CA GLY A 134 -3.74 2.48 7.37
C GLY A 134 -5.26 2.47 7.29
N LEU A 135 -5.88 1.50 6.62
CA LEU A 135 -7.33 1.43 6.51
C LEU A 135 -8.04 1.32 7.87
N PRO A 136 -7.70 0.39 8.79
CA PRO A 136 -8.38 0.31 10.09
C PRO A 136 -8.12 1.55 10.96
N ILE A 137 -6.91 2.11 10.93
CA ILE A 137 -6.57 3.32 11.70
C ILE A 137 -7.40 4.50 11.20
N GLN A 138 -7.48 4.70 9.89
CA GLN A 138 -8.21 5.82 9.32
C GLN A 138 -9.72 5.68 9.51
N LEU A 139 -10.28 4.46 9.42
CA LEU A 139 -11.68 4.22 9.74
C LEU A 139 -12.00 4.50 11.22
N LYS A 140 -11.05 4.24 12.13
CA LYS A 140 -11.24 4.44 13.58
C LYS A 140 -11.08 5.89 14.02
N PHE A 141 -9.99 6.53 13.61
CA PHE A 141 -9.58 7.84 14.12
C PHE A 141 -9.90 8.99 13.16
N GLY A 142 -10.37 8.68 11.96
CA GLY A 142 -10.68 9.67 10.94
C GLY A 142 -9.44 10.25 10.25
N ALA A 143 -9.64 11.23 9.38
CA ALA A 143 -8.62 11.80 8.50
C ALA A 143 -7.48 12.48 9.26
N GLU A 144 -7.78 13.35 10.23
CA GLU A 144 -6.76 14.16 10.92
C GLU A 144 -6.01 13.34 11.98
N LYS A 145 -6.74 12.72 12.90
CA LYS A 145 -6.13 11.94 13.99
C LYS A 145 -5.58 10.61 13.47
N GLY A 146 -6.12 10.08 12.38
CA GLY A 146 -5.63 8.87 11.72
C GLY A 146 -4.21 9.01 11.19
N ARG A 147 -3.81 10.18 10.65
CA ARG A 147 -2.43 10.41 10.19
C ARG A 147 -1.42 10.36 11.34
N LEU A 148 -1.74 11.01 12.46
CA LEU A 148 -0.89 10.98 13.66
C LEU A 148 -0.84 9.57 14.27
N ALA A 149 -1.99 8.89 14.34
CA ALA A 149 -2.05 7.50 14.82
C ALA A 149 -1.25 6.54 13.93
N LEU A 150 -1.30 6.73 12.61
CA LEU A 150 -0.53 5.94 11.64
C LEU A 150 0.98 6.13 11.84
N LEU A 151 1.44 7.38 12.02
CA LEU A 151 2.85 7.65 12.36
C LEU A 151 3.29 6.97 13.66
N LEU A 152 2.47 7.03 14.71
CA LEU A 152 2.77 6.37 15.99
C LEU A 152 2.84 4.84 15.85
N VAL A 153 1.90 4.24 15.09
CA VAL A 153 1.91 2.80 14.83
C VAL A 153 3.15 2.38 14.06
N PHE A 154 3.56 3.13 13.04
CA PHE A 154 4.81 2.84 12.32
C PHE A 154 6.04 2.98 13.22
N LEU A 155 6.08 3.99 14.10
CA LEU A 155 7.19 4.18 15.03
C LEU A 155 7.29 3.01 16.01
N VAL A 156 6.17 2.59 16.60
CA VAL A 156 6.12 1.43 17.52
C VAL A 156 6.47 0.13 16.80
N LEU A 157 5.95 -0.09 15.59
CA LEU A 157 6.30 -1.27 14.78
C LEU A 157 7.80 -1.30 14.46
N PHE A 158 8.37 -0.17 14.03
CA PHE A 158 9.80 -0.09 13.73
C PHE A 158 10.66 -0.36 14.97
N ALA A 159 10.30 0.25 16.11
CA ALA A 159 10.98 0.00 17.37
C ALA A 159 10.87 -1.46 17.81
N ALA A 160 9.69 -2.07 17.67
CA ALA A 160 9.48 -3.48 17.99
C ALA A 160 10.37 -4.37 17.13
N VAL A 161 10.31 -4.23 15.80
CA VAL A 161 11.12 -5.01 14.84
C VAL A 161 12.62 -4.85 15.14
N TYR A 162 13.08 -3.63 15.36
CA TYR A 162 14.48 -3.37 15.69
C TYR A 162 14.93 -4.10 16.96
N LEU A 163 14.11 -4.03 18.02
CA LEU A 163 14.41 -4.71 19.29
C LEU A 163 14.39 -6.23 19.15
N THR A 164 13.42 -6.81 18.43
CA THR A 164 13.38 -8.27 18.20
C THR A 164 14.56 -8.74 17.38
N VAL A 165 14.90 -8.05 16.29
CA VAL A 165 16.05 -8.41 15.44
C VAL A 165 17.33 -8.32 16.26
N ARG A 166 17.54 -7.24 17.02
CA ARG A 166 18.71 -7.09 17.89
C ARG A 166 18.79 -8.20 18.95
N PHE A 167 17.66 -8.56 19.55
CA PHE A 167 17.60 -9.65 20.53
C PHE A 167 17.98 -10.99 19.90
N LEU A 168 17.40 -11.33 18.74
CA LEU A 168 17.69 -12.57 18.02
C LEU A 168 19.16 -12.66 17.58
N LEU A 169 19.73 -11.56 17.06
CA LEU A 169 21.14 -11.50 16.66
C LEU A 169 22.07 -11.74 17.85
N ASN A 170 21.77 -11.17 19.01
CA ASN A 170 22.55 -11.39 20.23
C ASN A 170 22.48 -12.85 20.69
N GLU A 171 21.29 -13.47 20.70
CA GLU A 171 21.11 -14.87 21.09
C GLU A 171 21.81 -15.84 20.11
N MET A 172 21.72 -15.56 18.81
CA MET A 172 22.35 -16.38 17.78
C MET A 172 23.84 -16.08 17.58
N GLN A 173 24.39 -15.08 18.28
CA GLN A 173 25.76 -14.56 18.11
C GLN A 173 26.07 -14.19 16.66
N LEU A 174 25.05 -13.78 15.90
CA LEU A 174 25.17 -13.40 14.49
C LEU A 174 25.32 -11.89 14.36
N SER A 175 26.16 -11.46 13.44
CA SER A 175 26.20 -10.06 12.99
C SER A 175 25.00 -9.74 12.10
N MET A 176 24.61 -8.47 12.05
CA MET A 176 23.56 -8.00 11.14
C MET A 176 23.88 -8.32 9.68
N THR A 177 25.16 -8.28 9.31
CA THR A 177 25.66 -8.60 7.96
C THR A 177 25.49 -10.08 7.61
N GLU A 178 25.73 -10.99 8.54
CA GLU A 178 25.54 -12.43 8.31
C GLU A 178 24.05 -12.79 8.19
N PHE A 179 23.20 -12.15 8.99
CA PHE A 179 21.76 -12.33 8.88
C PHE A 179 21.21 -11.86 7.52
N LEU A 180 21.66 -10.69 7.04
CA LEU A 180 21.26 -10.19 5.72
C LEU A 180 21.79 -11.10 4.60
N GLY A 181 23.04 -11.58 4.70
CA GLY A 181 23.60 -12.54 3.74
C GLY A 181 22.80 -13.85 3.67
N ALA A 182 22.39 -14.40 4.81
CA ALA A 182 21.57 -15.62 4.86
C ALA A 182 20.18 -15.43 4.23
N VAL A 183 19.61 -14.21 4.29
CA VAL A 183 18.35 -13.87 3.63
C VAL A 183 18.54 -13.67 2.13
N GLU A 184 19.66 -13.08 1.72
CA GLU A 184 20.01 -12.91 0.29
C GLU A 184 20.24 -14.25 -0.42
N GLU A 185 20.67 -15.29 0.30
CA GLU A 185 20.82 -16.64 -0.25
C GLU A 185 19.48 -17.33 -0.56
N TRP A 186 18.36 -16.85 0.00
CA TRP A 186 17.04 -17.41 -0.31
C TRP A 186 16.64 -17.04 -1.73
N SER A 187 15.96 -17.97 -2.41
CA SER A 187 15.48 -17.66 -3.75
C SER A 187 14.50 -16.48 -3.69
N SER A 188 14.71 -15.51 -4.59
CA SER A 188 13.85 -14.32 -4.70
C SER A 188 12.38 -14.68 -4.86
N ALA A 189 12.09 -15.80 -5.55
CA ALA A 189 10.74 -16.34 -5.67
C ALA A 189 10.15 -16.81 -4.32
N LEU A 190 10.93 -17.50 -3.47
CA LEU A 190 10.46 -17.93 -2.15
C LEU A 190 10.18 -16.73 -1.23
N LEU A 191 11.04 -15.71 -1.27
CA LEU A 191 10.83 -14.48 -0.50
C LEU A 191 9.54 -13.76 -0.93
N VAL A 192 9.29 -13.67 -2.23
CA VAL A 192 8.05 -13.06 -2.76
C VAL A 192 6.83 -13.89 -2.36
N ILE A 193 6.84 -15.21 -2.56
CA ILE A 193 5.69 -16.07 -2.24
C ILE A 193 5.40 -16.08 -0.74
N GLY A 194 6.43 -16.27 0.08
CA GLY A 194 6.32 -16.25 1.54
C GLY A 194 5.84 -14.89 2.05
N GLY A 195 6.39 -13.82 1.48
CA GLY A 195 5.90 -12.47 1.70
C GLY A 195 4.42 -12.36 1.39
N ILE A 196 3.97 -12.76 0.19
CA ILE A 196 2.57 -12.64 -0.26
C ILE A 196 1.64 -13.37 0.69
N ALA A 197 2.01 -14.58 1.12
CA ALA A 197 1.23 -15.33 2.09
C ALA A 197 1.07 -14.57 3.41
N ILE A 198 2.16 -14.02 3.95
CA ILE A 198 2.13 -13.20 5.18
C ILE A 198 1.29 -11.93 4.98
N GLY A 199 1.46 -11.24 3.84
CA GLY A 199 0.71 -10.05 3.50
C GLY A 199 -0.81 -10.30 3.44
N ILE A 200 -1.23 -11.42 2.84
CA ILE A 200 -2.65 -11.82 2.77
C ILE A 200 -3.21 -12.08 4.18
N VAL A 201 -2.44 -12.73 5.06
CA VAL A 201 -2.87 -12.97 6.44
C VAL A 201 -3.08 -11.64 7.17
N PHE A 202 -2.11 -10.71 7.10
CA PHE A 202 -2.26 -9.39 7.71
C PHE A 202 -3.42 -8.59 7.13
N PHE A 203 -3.60 -8.63 5.82
CA PHE A 203 -4.68 -7.92 5.13
C PHE A 203 -6.06 -8.45 5.53
N THR A 204 -6.18 -9.77 5.70
CA THR A 204 -7.41 -10.42 6.14
C THR A 204 -7.72 -10.09 7.61
N LEU A 205 -6.72 -10.13 8.49
CA LEU A 205 -6.87 -9.71 9.89
C LEU A 205 -7.29 -8.24 9.99
N SER A 206 -6.65 -7.38 9.21
CA SER A 206 -6.99 -5.96 9.09
C SER A 206 -8.44 -5.76 8.70
N PHE A 207 -8.92 -6.51 7.70
CA PHE A 207 -10.30 -6.43 7.24
C PHE A 207 -11.31 -6.75 8.36
N PHE A 208 -11.08 -7.80 9.15
CA PHE A 208 -11.94 -8.14 10.28
C PHE A 208 -11.91 -7.06 11.38
N ILE A 209 -10.75 -6.48 11.65
CA ILE A 209 -10.61 -5.36 12.58
C ILE A 209 -11.42 -4.15 12.09
N SER A 210 -11.32 -3.79 10.81
CA SER A 210 -12.10 -2.71 10.20
C SER A 210 -13.60 -2.94 10.26
N LEU A 211 -14.07 -4.18 10.02
CA LEU A 211 -15.49 -4.52 10.17
C LEU A 211 -15.99 -4.29 11.60
N LYS A 212 -15.22 -4.71 12.60
CA LYS A 212 -15.57 -4.52 14.01
C LYS A 212 -15.58 -3.04 14.40
N ILE A 213 -14.61 -2.26 13.90
CA ILE A 213 -14.52 -0.81 14.15
C ILE A 213 -15.75 -0.10 13.60
N MET A 214 -16.10 -0.34 12.34
CA MET A 214 -17.23 0.35 11.70
C MET A 214 -18.59 -0.16 12.18
N GLY A 215 -18.70 -1.44 12.57
CA GLY A 215 -19.93 -1.98 13.15
C GLY A 215 -20.26 -1.41 14.54
N ASN A 216 -19.25 -0.96 15.29
CA ASN A 216 -19.42 -0.36 16.62
C ASN A 216 -19.43 1.19 16.58
N LYS A 217 -19.36 1.79 15.40
CA LYS A 217 -19.30 3.25 15.25
C LYS A 217 -20.73 3.79 15.22
N GLU A 218 -21.07 4.65 16.17
CA GLU A 218 -22.32 5.41 16.15
C GLU A 218 -22.15 6.60 15.19
N PHE A 219 -23.10 6.77 14.27
CA PHE A 219 -23.13 7.83 13.25
C PHE A 219 -24.23 8.84 13.54
#